data_AF-K0UB28-F1
#
_entry.id   AF-K0UB28-F1
#
_cell.length_a   1.000
_cell.length_b   1.000
_cell.length_c   1.000
_cell.angle_alpha   90.00
_cell.angle_beta   90.00
_cell.angle_gamma   90.00
#
_symmetry.space_group_name_H-M   'P 1'
#
loop_
_entity.id
_entity.type
_entity.pdbx_description
1 polymer ?
#
loop_
_entity_poly.entity_id
_entity_poly.type
_entity_poly.pdbx_seq_one_letter_code
_entity_poly.pdbx_strand_id
1 'polypeptide(L)' 'MKGVLSRLSVKLAAEGAPWGDDDSGRKFRHGDGDDKGYEGQRAWVEGSVAAKAELLDEYADGLRTGADTLERTDDI' A
#
# COMPACT_ATOMS: atom_id res chain seq x y z
N MET A 1 0.08 -9.45 1.67
CA MET A 1 -0.56 -8.11 1.59
C MET A 1 -0.32 -7.43 0.24
N LYS A 2 0.94 -7.34 -0.23
CA LYS A 2 1.34 -6.72 -1.52
C LYS A 2 0.50 -7.19 -2.73
N GLY A 3 0.28 -8.50 -2.87
CA GLY A 3 -0.52 -9.04 -3.97
C GLY A 3 -2.03 -8.71 -3.92
N VAL A 4 -2.59 -8.48 -2.74
CA VAL A 4 -4.00 -8.04 -2.61
C VAL A 4 -4.12 -6.57 -2.99
N LEU A 5 -3.22 -5.72 -2.47
CA LEU A 5 -3.17 -4.30 -2.81
C LEU A 5 -2.96 -4.10 -4.32
N SER A 6 -2.00 -4.81 -4.91
CA SER A 6 -1.74 -4.74 -6.36
C SER A 6 -2.97 -5.09 -7.20
N ARG A 7 -3.71 -6.16 -6.85
CA ARG A 7 -4.94 -6.53 -7.55
C ARG A 7 -6.04 -5.48 -7.38
N LEU A 8 -6.16 -4.90 -6.19
CA LEU A 8 -7.11 -3.84 -5.91
C LEU A 8 -6.82 -2.58 -6.73
N SER A 9 -5.57 -2.11 -6.74
CA SER A 9 -5.16 -0.92 -7.52
C SER A 9 -5.39 -1.12 -9.03
N VAL A 10 -5.09 -2.31 -9.57
CA VAL A 10 -5.37 -2.63 -10.98
C VAL A 10 -6.87 -2.59 -11.27
N LYS A 11 -7.71 -3.16 -10.40
CA LYS A 11 -9.16 -3.13 -10.57
C LYS A 11 -9.73 -1.71 -10.48
N LEU A 12 -9.28 -0.91 -9.51
CA LEU A 12 -9.72 0.48 -9.39
C LEU A 12 -9.33 1.31 -10.60
N ALA A 13 -8.11 1.13 -11.13
CA ALA A 13 -7.68 1.85 -12.33
C ALA A 13 -8.56 1.51 -13.56
N ALA A 14 -9.08 0.28 -13.63
CA ALA A 14 -9.94 -0.17 -14.71
C ALA A 14 -11.38 0.38 -14.65
N GLU A 15 -11.85 0.86 -13.49
CA GLU A 15 -13.18 1.46 -13.35
C GLU A 15 -13.28 2.88 -13.93
N GLY A 16 -12.15 3.48 -14.31
CA GLY A 16 -12.10 4.82 -14.88
C GLY A 16 -12.08 5.92 -13.81
N ALA A 17 -12.23 7.17 -14.25
CA ALA A 17 -12.12 8.33 -13.37
C ALA A 17 -13.41 8.49 -12.56
N PRO A 18 -13.38 8.29 -11.23
CA PRO A 18 -14.59 8.37 -10.44
C PRO A 18 -15.06 9.83 -10.32
N TRP A 19 -16.36 10.01 -10.09
CA TRP A 19 -17.01 11.28 -9.74
C TRP A 19 -17.21 12.29 -10.87
N GLY A 20 -16.85 11.98 -12.13
CA GLY A 20 -17.05 12.90 -13.25
C GLY A 20 -16.19 14.17 -13.16
N ASP A 21 -16.37 15.09 -14.11
CA ASP A 21 -15.56 16.31 -14.23
C ASP A 21 -16.36 17.60 -13.97
N ASP A 22 -17.57 17.49 -13.40
CA ASP A 22 -18.33 18.66 -12.95
C ASP A 22 -17.70 19.28 -11.68
N ASP A 23 -18.15 20.47 -11.29
CA ASP A 23 -17.55 21.19 -10.15
C ASP A 23 -17.61 20.36 -8.85
N SER A 24 -18.70 19.64 -8.63
CA SER A 24 -18.86 18.76 -7.46
C SER A 24 -17.91 17.57 -7.50
N GLY A 25 -17.81 16.91 -8.66
CA GLY A 25 -16.94 15.77 -8.91
C GLY A 25 -15.46 16.11 -8.78
N ARG A 26 -15.05 17.23 -9.38
CA ARG A 26 -13.67 17.74 -9.27
C ARG A 26 -13.29 18.05 -7.83
N LYS A 27 -14.17 18.71 -7.08
CA LYS A 27 -13.94 18.99 -5.65
C LYS A 27 -13.79 17.72 -4.83
N PHE A 28 -14.56 16.68 -5.11
CA PHE A 28 -14.39 15.41 -4.42
C PHE A 28 -13.10 14.68 -4.82
N ARG A 29 -12.78 14.66 -6.13
CA ARG A 29 -11.60 13.99 -6.68
C ARG A 29 -10.31 14.62 -6.17
N HIS A 30 -10.19 15.94 -6.28
CA HIS A 30 -8.95 16.68 -6.01
C HIS A 30 -8.94 17.37 -4.63
N GLY A 31 -10.11 17.70 -4.08
CA GLY A 31 -10.24 18.49 -2.85
C GLY A 31 -10.23 20.00 -3.11
N ASP A 32 -10.60 20.78 -2.10
CA ASP A 32 -10.37 22.23 -2.09
C ASP A 32 -8.93 22.48 -1.55
N GLY A 33 -7.93 22.42 -2.43
CA GLY A 33 -6.50 22.61 -2.13
C GLY A 33 -5.62 21.38 -2.40
N ASP A 34 -4.29 21.57 -2.38
CA ASP A 34 -3.31 20.53 -2.71
C ASP A 34 -3.48 19.28 -1.80
N ASP A 35 -3.78 18.13 -2.41
CA ASP A 35 -3.73 16.78 -1.84
C ASP A 35 -4.78 16.33 -0.82
N LYS A 36 -5.93 17.02 -0.70
CA LYS A 36 -6.99 16.59 0.26
C LYS A 36 -8.17 15.82 -0.33
N GLY A 37 -8.23 15.69 -1.66
CA GLY A 37 -9.27 14.92 -2.34
C GLY A 37 -9.10 13.41 -2.24
N TYR A 38 -10.04 12.69 -2.86
CA TYR A 38 -10.02 11.23 -2.97
C TYR A 38 -8.68 10.69 -3.51
N GLU A 39 -8.08 11.33 -4.50
CA GLU A 39 -6.81 10.87 -5.08
C GLU A 39 -5.66 10.92 -4.08
N GLY A 40 -5.56 12.00 -3.30
CA GLY A 40 -4.56 12.14 -2.24
C GLY A 40 -4.76 11.12 -1.13
N GLN A 41 -6.01 10.90 -0.71
CA GLN A 41 -6.33 9.85 0.28
C GLN A 41 -5.99 8.46 -0.24
N ARG A 42 -6.30 8.15 -1.50
CA ARG A 42 -5.96 6.86 -2.12
C ARG A 42 -4.45 6.64 -2.13
N ALA A 43 -3.69 7.63 -2.59
CA ALA A 43 -2.23 7.57 -2.63
C ALA A 43 -1.63 7.36 -1.22
N TRP A 44 -2.16 8.06 -0.21
CA TRP A 44 -1.72 7.90 1.18
C TRP A 44 -2.00 6.49 1.73
N VAL A 45 -3.18 5.93 1.46
CA VAL A 45 -3.53 4.56 1.87
C VAL A 45 -2.63 3.53 1.16
N GLU A 46 -2.46 3.64 -0.15
CA GLU A 46 -1.61 2.73 -0.93
C GLU A 46 -0.17 2.74 -0.41
N GLY A 47 0.40 3.93 -0.19
CA GLY A 47 1.74 4.08 0.38
C GLY A 47 1.87 3.51 1.78
N SER A 48 0.87 3.76 2.64
CA SER A 48 0.85 3.24 4.02
C SER A 48 0.79 1.72 4.08
N VAL A 49 0.00 1.08 3.20
CA VAL A 49 -0.08 -0.38 3.13
C VAL A 49 1.21 -0.97 2.57
N ALA A 50 1.83 -0.33 1.57
CA ALA A 50 3.11 -0.77 1.01
C ALA A 50 4.21 -0.77 2.08
N ALA A 51 4.38 0.35 2.80
CA ALA A 51 5.38 0.48 3.87
C ALA A 51 5.18 -0.54 4.99
N LYS A 52 3.94 -0.78 5.42
CA LYS A 52 3.64 -1.81 6.43
C LYS A 52 3.95 -3.22 5.94
N ALA A 53 3.69 -3.51 4.67
CA ALA A 53 3.99 -4.81 4.10
C ALA A 53 5.50 -5.06 3.98
N GLU A 54 6.27 -4.02 3.65
CA GLU A 54 7.74 -4.08 3.64
C GLU A 54 8.30 -4.34 5.04
N LEU A 55 7.86 -3.58 6.05
CA LEU A 55 8.27 -3.80 7.44
C LEU A 55 8.01 -5.23 7.93
N LEU A 56 6.86 -5.81 7.56
CA LEU A 56 6.53 -7.18 7.93
C LEU A 56 7.41 -8.22 7.22
N ASP A 57 7.80 -7.96 5.97
CA ASP A 57 8.71 -8.85 5.23
C ASP A 57 10.11 -8.80 5.87
N GLU A 58 10.64 -7.61 6.18
CA GLU A 58 11.93 -7.44 6.87
C GLU A 58 11.94 -8.14 8.23
N TYR A 59 10.86 -8.00 9.01
CA TYR A 59 10.75 -8.66 10.30
C TYR A 59 10.74 -10.19 10.15
N ALA A 60 9.99 -10.71 9.18
CA ALA A 60 9.93 -12.14 8.91
C ALA A 60 11.30 -12.71 8.48
N ASP A 61 12.04 -11.97 7.65
CA ASP A 61 13.38 -12.38 7.20
C ASP A 61 14.41 -12.33 8.33
N GLY A 62 14.33 -11.33 9.22
CA GLY A 62 15.13 -11.27 10.43
C GLY A 62 14.88 -12.48 11.35
N LEU A 63 13.62 -12.87 11.54
CA LEU A 63 13.26 -14.05 12.32
C LEU A 63 13.79 -15.35 11.70
N ARG A 64 13.65 -15.53 10.38
CA ARG A 64 14.20 -16.71 9.67
C ARG A 64 15.71 -16.78 9.81
N THR A 65 16.40 -15.68 9.53
CA THR A 65 17.86 -15.60 9.64
C THR A 65 18.33 -15.93 11.06
N GLY A 66 17.63 -15.42 12.07
CA GLY A 66 17.92 -15.72 13.46
C GLY A 66 17.74 -17.21 13.81
N ALA A 67 16.66 -17.81 13.33
CA ALA A 67 16.40 -19.25 13.50
C ALA A 67 17.46 -20.11 12.81
N ASP A 68 17.79 -19.82 11.54
CA ASP A 68 18.82 -20.54 10.78
C ASP A 68 20.20 -20.42 11.44
N THR A 69 20.50 -19.26 12.03
CA THR A 69 21.76 -19.03 12.76
C THR A 69 21.81 -19.85 14.05
N LEU A 70 20.68 -19.92 14.78
CA LEU A 70 20.58 -20.70 16.01
C LEU A 70 20.73 -22.21 15.73
N GLU A 71 19.98 -22.73 14.76
CA GLU A 71 20.04 -24.14 14.35
C GLU A 71 21.47 -24.55 13.96
N ARG A 72 22.14 -23.73 13.14
CA ARG A 72 23.54 -23.97 12.76
C ARG A 72 24.54 -23.89 13.93
N THR A 73 24.20 -23.18 15.00
CA THR A 73 25.06 -23.07 16.18
C THR A 73 24.87 -24.27 17.10
N ASP A 74 23.65 -24.82 17.17
CA ASP A 74 23.34 -26.02 17.95
C ASP A 74 23.88 -27.32 17.30
N ASP A 75 24.07 -27.34 15.98
CA ASP A 75 24.64 -28.47 15.23
C ASP A 75 26.19 -28.56 15.27
N ILE A 76 26.87 -27.68 16.02
CA ILE A 76 28.34 -27.65 16.23
C ILE A 76 28.69 -28.19 17.62
#